data_AF-A0A9D6CV97-F1
#
_entry.id   AF-A0A9D6CV97-F1
#
_cell.length_a   1.000
_cell.length_b   1.000
_cell.length_c   1.000
_cell.angle_alpha   90.00
_cell.angle_beta   90.00
_cell.angle_gamma   90.00
#
_symmetry.space_group_name_H-M   'P 1'
#
loop_
_entity.id
_entity.type
_entity.pdbx_description
1 polymer ?
#
loop_
_entity_poly.entity_id
_entity_poly.type
_entity_poly.pdbx_seq_one_letter_code
_entity_poly.pdbx_strand_id
1 'polypeptide(L)'
;MTSRRATRRRGRGRYGSLLGYLGGGGVYPPMTRCPFLTVLGAWLLLGCVLQPMPPEESRTPEPHVKPPHEVPDALFWEFVDESLEPREGYARPDFRPTQGFVPDERTAIQIAEAVAIAIWGEEQIATERPFYGRLKDGVWTVIGTLPIEANGGTAVVQLSQEDGRVLFVVHQE
;
A
#
# COMPACT_ATOMS: atom_id res chain seq x y z
N MET A 1 -58.20 4.30 27.34
CA MET A 1 -56.73 4.13 27.36
C MET A 1 -56.41 2.78 26.76
N THR A 2 -56.17 2.76 25.45
CA THR A 2 -56.04 1.55 24.64
C THR A 2 -54.90 1.76 23.66
N SER A 3 -54.34 0.63 23.19
CA SER A 3 -53.39 0.49 22.06
C SER A 3 -51.91 0.44 22.43
N ARG A 4 -51.06 -0.44 21.88
CA ARG A 4 -51.16 -1.82 21.35
C ARG A 4 -49.71 -2.24 21.10
N ARG A 5 -49.49 -3.55 21.25
CA ARG A 5 -48.33 -4.37 20.86
C ARG A 5 -47.56 -3.94 19.59
N ALA A 6 -46.25 -3.90 19.75
CA ALA A 6 -45.23 -4.81 19.17
C ALA A 6 -45.11 -5.06 17.65
N THR A 7 -43.83 -5.11 17.26
CA THR A 7 -43.17 -5.76 16.11
C THR A 7 -43.30 -5.13 14.73
N ARG A 8 -42.16 -4.64 14.20
CA ARG A 8 -42.00 -4.34 12.77
C ARG A 8 -40.79 -5.09 12.18
N ARG A 9 -41.15 -6.19 11.50
CA ARG A 9 -40.60 -6.81 10.28
C ARG A 9 -39.08 -6.87 10.04
N ARG A 10 -38.58 -8.11 10.06
CA ARG A 10 -37.47 -8.63 9.24
C ARG A 10 -37.77 -8.45 7.74
N GLY A 11 -36.82 -7.92 6.98
CA GLY A 11 -36.81 -7.98 5.52
C GLY A 11 -35.68 -8.89 5.05
N ARG A 12 -36.02 -10.13 4.63
CA ARG A 12 -35.17 -11.00 3.81
C ARG A 12 -35.56 -10.74 2.34
N GLY A 13 -34.63 -10.30 1.49
CA GLY A 13 -34.71 -10.44 0.04
C GLY A 13 -33.61 -11.42 -0.38
N ARG A 14 -33.93 -12.69 -0.67
CA ARG A 14 -34.26 -13.26 -1.99
C ARG A 14 -33.17 -13.03 -3.04
N TYR A 15 -32.29 -14.03 -3.13
CA TYR A 15 -31.49 -14.37 -4.29
C TYR A 15 -32.41 -14.76 -5.46
N GLY A 16 -32.29 -14.08 -6.59
CA GLY A 16 -32.88 -14.45 -7.86
C GLY A 16 -31.76 -14.84 -8.83
N SER A 17 -31.72 -16.11 -9.20
CA SER A 17 -31.06 -16.64 -10.38
C SER A 17 -31.90 -16.30 -11.61
N LEU A 18 -31.29 -15.92 -12.74
CA LEU A 18 -31.54 -16.51 -14.08
C LEU A 18 -30.77 -15.77 -15.19
N LEU A 19 -30.00 -16.59 -15.92
CA LEU A 19 -29.73 -16.60 -17.36
C LEU A 19 -29.77 -15.28 -18.17
N GLY A 20 -28.64 -15.01 -18.81
CA GLY A 20 -28.54 -15.07 -20.28
C GLY A 20 -28.90 -13.81 -21.07
N TYR A 21 -27.88 -13.06 -21.51
CA TYR A 21 -27.93 -12.28 -22.73
C TYR A 21 -26.49 -12.13 -23.28
N LEU A 22 -26.11 -13.00 -24.21
CA LEU A 22 -24.97 -12.82 -25.09
C LEU A 22 -25.52 -12.39 -26.46
N GLY A 23 -25.17 -11.19 -26.89
CA GLY A 23 -25.50 -10.71 -28.24
C GLY A 23 -25.42 -9.20 -28.33
N GLY A 24 -24.43 -8.69 -29.07
CA GLY A 24 -24.35 -7.28 -29.42
C GLY A 24 -22.93 -6.82 -29.69
N GLY A 25 -22.45 -7.07 -30.92
CA GLY A 25 -21.15 -6.60 -31.39
C GLY A 25 -21.07 -5.08 -31.46
N GLY A 26 -19.97 -4.54 -30.94
CA GLY A 26 -19.53 -3.17 -31.17
C GLY A 26 -18.24 -3.20 -31.98
N VAL A 27 -18.38 -3.20 -33.31
CA VAL A 27 -17.29 -2.97 -34.25
C VAL A 27 -17.11 -1.45 -34.33
N TYR A 28 -15.89 -0.98 -34.03
CA TYR A 28 -15.49 0.42 -34.15
C TYR A 28 -15.74 0.93 -35.58
N PRO A 29 -16.31 2.14 -35.76
CA PRO A 29 -16.53 2.71 -37.08
C PRO A 29 -15.20 3.08 -37.77
N PRO A 30 -15.04 2.81 -39.07
CA PRO A 30 -13.88 3.26 -39.84
C PRO A 30 -13.97 4.77 -40.08
N MET A 31 -12.86 5.47 -39.80
CA MET A 31 -12.70 6.89 -40.16
C MET A 31 -12.77 7.06 -41.67
N THR A 32 -13.74 7.85 -42.10
CA THR A 32 -13.98 8.30 -43.46
C THR A 32 -12.82 9.17 -43.94
N ARG A 33 -12.10 8.71 -44.97
CA ARG A 33 -11.13 9.53 -45.71
C ARG A 33 -11.88 10.53 -46.60
N CYS A 34 -11.46 11.79 -46.53
CA CYS A 34 -11.93 12.90 -47.33
C CYS A 34 -11.73 12.69 -48.85
N PRO A 35 -12.61 13.27 -49.69
CA PRO A 35 -12.54 13.14 -51.14
C PRO A 35 -11.57 14.14 -51.78
N PHE A 36 -11.03 13.72 -52.93
CA PHE A 36 -10.71 14.47 -54.16
C PHE A 36 -10.25 15.95 -54.02
N LEU A 37 -9.05 16.25 -54.54
CA LEU A 37 -8.92 16.83 -55.89
C LEU A 37 -7.44 16.97 -56.30
N THR A 38 -7.18 16.56 -57.54
CA THR A 38 -5.99 16.78 -58.35
C THR A 38 -5.78 18.26 -58.63
N VAL A 39 -4.59 18.82 -58.35
CA VAL A 39 -4.03 19.96 -59.10
C VAL A 39 -2.50 19.78 -59.18
N LEU A 40 -2.01 19.54 -60.39
CA LEU A 40 -0.62 19.78 -60.79
C LEU A 40 -0.36 21.30 -60.79
N GLY A 41 0.71 21.76 -60.15
CA GLY A 41 1.10 23.16 -60.19
C GLY A 41 2.32 23.45 -59.32
N ALA A 42 3.49 23.42 -59.94
CA ALA A 42 4.78 23.74 -59.35
C ALA A 42 4.86 25.18 -58.82
N TRP A 43 5.22 25.41 -57.55
CA TRP A 43 5.87 26.66 -57.09
C TRP A 43 6.71 26.37 -55.82
N LEU A 44 8.01 26.56 -55.96
CA LEU A 44 9.02 27.00 -54.99
C LEU A 44 9.03 26.45 -53.54
N LEU A 45 10.15 25.78 -53.24
CA LEU A 45 11.10 26.16 -52.19
C LEU A 45 10.52 27.02 -51.04
N LEU A 46 9.94 26.39 -50.01
CA LEU A 46 9.83 27.01 -48.71
C LEU A 46 10.01 25.97 -47.60
N GLY A 47 11.22 25.98 -47.02
CA GLY A 47 11.50 25.63 -45.64
C GLY A 47 10.86 24.37 -45.09
N CYS A 48 11.48 23.21 -45.36
CA CYS A 48 11.49 22.16 -44.35
C CYS A 48 12.25 22.74 -43.15
N VAL A 49 11.51 23.28 -42.17
CA VAL A 49 12.08 23.73 -40.90
C VAL A 49 12.57 22.47 -40.21
N LEU A 50 13.82 22.13 -40.49
CA LEU A 50 14.63 21.24 -39.67
C LEU A 50 14.61 21.90 -38.29
N GLN A 51 13.68 21.50 -37.42
CA GLN A 51 13.76 21.89 -36.04
C GLN A 51 15.09 21.34 -35.54
N PRO A 52 16.04 22.19 -35.12
CA PRO A 52 17.26 21.69 -34.54
C PRO A 52 16.85 20.88 -33.30
N MET A 53 17.28 19.61 -33.27
CA MET A 53 17.27 18.83 -32.05
C MET A 53 17.93 19.71 -30.98
N PRO A 54 17.31 19.91 -29.80
CA PRO A 54 18.03 20.59 -28.72
C PRO A 54 19.36 19.85 -28.53
N PRO A 55 20.48 20.57 -28.36
CA PRO A 55 21.74 19.92 -28.05
C PRO A 55 21.47 19.00 -26.85
N GLU A 56 22.07 17.82 -26.89
CA GLU A 56 22.08 16.89 -25.76
C GLU A 56 22.88 17.53 -24.63
N GLU A 57 22.28 18.53 -24.00
CA GLU A 57 22.81 19.33 -22.94
C GLU A 57 22.82 18.44 -21.70
N SER A 58 24.01 17.91 -21.45
CA SER A 58 24.45 17.35 -20.17
C SER A 58 23.44 16.42 -19.50
N ARG A 59 23.30 15.20 -20.03
CA ARG A 59 23.14 14.08 -19.09
C ARG A 59 24.48 13.94 -18.37
N THR A 60 24.66 14.68 -17.28
CA THR A 60 25.67 14.31 -16.29
C THR A 60 25.46 12.83 -16.00
N PRO A 61 26.48 11.96 -16.15
CA PRO A 61 26.32 10.57 -15.76
C PRO A 61 25.80 10.57 -14.32
N GLU A 62 24.73 9.84 -14.05
CA GLU A 62 24.26 9.69 -12.67
C GLU A 62 25.48 9.27 -11.84
N PRO A 63 25.78 9.98 -10.74
CA PRO A 63 26.88 9.59 -9.90
C PRO A 63 26.66 8.13 -9.53
N HIS A 64 27.68 7.29 -9.73
CA HIS A 64 27.61 5.88 -9.36
C HIS A 64 27.52 5.79 -7.84
N VAL A 65 26.29 5.85 -7.31
CA VAL A 65 26.02 5.75 -5.88
C VAL A 65 26.32 4.31 -5.49
N LYS A 66 27.35 4.12 -4.66
CA LYS A 66 27.66 2.81 -4.09
C LYS A 66 26.46 2.30 -3.30
N PRO A 67 26.15 1.00 -3.36
CA PRO A 67 25.02 0.48 -2.63
C PRO A 67 25.23 0.63 -1.11
N PRO A 68 24.17 0.89 -0.31
CA PRO A 68 24.30 1.31 1.10
C PRO A 68 25.06 0.33 2.01
N HIS A 69 25.12 -0.96 1.64
CA HIS A 69 25.83 -1.99 2.39
C HIS A 69 27.36 -1.95 2.23
N GLU A 70 27.88 -1.19 1.27
CA GLU A 70 29.32 -0.96 1.07
C GLU A 70 29.82 0.33 1.74
N VAL A 71 28.90 1.11 2.34
CA VAL A 71 29.21 2.33 3.05
C VAL A 71 29.62 1.97 4.48
N PRO A 72 30.82 2.34 4.96
CA PRO A 72 31.20 2.14 6.35
C PRO A 72 30.17 2.77 7.30
N ASP A 73 29.88 2.15 8.45
CA ASP A 73 28.92 2.65 9.45
C ASP A 73 29.04 4.16 9.74
N ALA A 74 30.27 4.68 9.81
CA ALA A 74 30.54 6.09 10.07
C ALA A 74 30.01 7.04 8.98
N LEU A 75 29.83 6.56 7.75
CA LEU A 75 29.33 7.31 6.59
C LEU A 75 27.87 6.94 6.24
N PHE A 76 27.31 5.91 6.88
CA PHE A 76 25.91 5.50 6.66
C PHE A 76 24.93 6.61 7.03
N TRP A 77 25.16 7.29 8.16
CA TRP A 77 24.30 8.39 8.61
C TRP A 77 24.40 9.62 7.71
N GLU A 78 25.60 9.95 7.23
CA GLU A 78 25.78 11.04 6.25
C GLU A 78 25.01 10.75 4.96
N PHE A 79 25.12 9.52 4.45
CA PHE A 79 24.34 9.07 3.30
C PHE A 79 22.83 9.11 3.55
N VAL A 80 22.36 8.65 4.71
CA VAL A 80 20.93 8.66 5.07
C VAL A 80 20.42 10.10 5.18
N ASP A 81 21.11 10.98 5.88
CA ASP A 81 20.70 12.36 6.08
C ASP A 81 20.64 13.12 4.74
N GLU A 82 21.67 13.01 3.89
CA GLU A 82 21.65 13.55 2.51
C GLU A 82 20.47 12.98 1.72
N SER A 83 20.23 11.67 1.84
CA SER A 83 19.11 11.01 1.18
C SER A 83 17.74 11.35 1.78
N LEU A 84 17.66 12.04 2.92
CA LEU A 84 16.44 12.46 3.61
C LEU A 84 16.18 13.98 3.48
N GLU A 85 17.19 14.78 3.16
CA GLU A 85 17.02 16.20 2.90
C GLU A 85 16.11 16.44 1.67
N PRO A 86 15.10 17.32 1.75
CA PRO A 86 14.34 17.73 0.58
C PRO A 86 15.29 18.35 -0.44
N ARG A 87 15.33 17.82 -1.67
CA ARG A 87 16.06 18.50 -2.74
C ARG A 87 15.43 19.88 -2.91
N GLU A 88 16.24 20.93 -3.01
CA GLU A 88 15.74 22.30 -3.14
C GLU A 88 14.69 22.38 -4.26
N GLY A 89 13.48 22.85 -3.93
CA GLY A 89 12.35 22.90 -4.87
C GLY A 89 11.50 21.62 -5.00
N TYR A 90 11.86 20.52 -4.32
CA TYR A 90 11.07 19.29 -4.26
C TYR A 90 10.63 19.00 -2.82
N ALA A 91 9.39 19.39 -2.48
CA ALA A 91 8.76 18.87 -1.28
C ALA A 91 8.63 17.34 -1.41
N ARG A 92 9.17 16.59 -0.46
CA ARG A 92 8.90 15.15 -0.39
C ARG A 92 7.42 14.99 -0.08
N PRO A 93 6.63 14.29 -0.91
CA PRO A 93 5.28 13.94 -0.52
C PRO A 93 5.41 12.99 0.67
N ASP A 94 5.00 13.44 1.86
CA ASP A 94 4.87 12.58 3.02
C ASP A 94 3.78 11.55 2.72
N PHE A 95 4.20 10.31 2.48
CA PHE A 95 3.26 9.26 2.15
C PHE A 95 2.63 8.70 3.42
N ARG A 96 1.38 9.10 3.68
CA ARG A 96 0.55 8.53 4.74
C ARG A 96 -0.54 7.66 4.11
N PRO A 97 -0.52 6.34 4.35
CA PRO A 97 -1.59 5.47 3.88
C PRO A 97 -2.91 5.88 4.52
N THR A 98 -3.99 5.92 3.74
CA THR A 98 -5.32 6.28 4.23
C THR A 98 -5.88 5.31 5.27
N GLN A 99 -5.37 4.07 5.29
CA GLN A 99 -5.75 3.03 6.24
C GLN A 99 -4.81 2.93 7.45
N GLY A 100 -3.85 3.86 7.59
CA GLY A 100 -2.80 3.82 8.60
C GLY A 100 -1.59 2.97 8.17
N PHE A 101 -0.50 3.08 8.93
CA PHE A 101 0.73 2.31 8.69
C PHE A 101 0.59 0.82 9.04
N VAL A 102 -0.43 0.43 9.82
CA VAL A 102 -0.77 -0.96 10.12
C VAL A 102 -2.18 -1.26 9.61
N PRO A 103 -2.36 -1.42 8.29
CA PRO A 103 -3.69 -1.45 7.66
C PRO A 103 -4.45 -2.75 7.90
N ASP A 104 -3.76 -3.86 8.18
CA ASP A 104 -4.35 -5.19 8.25
C ASP A 104 -3.77 -6.06 9.39
N GLU A 105 -4.48 -7.16 9.68
CA GLU A 105 -4.13 -8.12 10.74
C GLU A 105 -2.75 -8.74 10.53
N ARG A 106 -2.36 -9.00 9.28
CA ARG A 106 -1.07 -9.63 8.97
C ARG A 106 0.08 -8.68 9.29
N THR A 107 -0.02 -7.41 8.92
CA THR A 107 0.96 -6.39 9.29
C THR A 107 1.04 -6.23 10.81
N ALA A 108 -0.10 -6.20 11.50
CA ALA A 108 -0.14 -6.11 12.95
C ALA A 108 0.58 -7.30 13.62
N ILE A 109 0.32 -8.53 13.15
CA ILE A 109 0.96 -9.74 13.66
C ILE A 109 2.48 -9.68 13.46
N GLN A 110 2.96 -9.28 12.28
CA GLN A 110 4.40 -9.20 12.01
C GLN A 110 5.12 -8.21 12.93
N ILE A 111 4.53 -7.04 13.17
CA ILE A 111 5.10 -6.03 14.08
C ILE A 111 5.06 -6.56 15.52
N ALA A 112 3.93 -7.11 15.96
CA ALA A 112 3.76 -7.63 17.31
C ALA A 112 4.73 -8.78 17.61
N GLU A 113 4.92 -9.69 16.66
CA GLU A 113 5.85 -10.81 16.78
C GLU A 113 7.29 -10.31 16.88
N ALA A 114 7.71 -9.34 16.05
CA ALA A 114 9.05 -8.75 16.14
C ALA A 114 9.30 -8.11 17.52
N VAL A 115 8.30 -7.40 18.06
CA VAL A 115 8.37 -6.79 19.40
C VAL A 115 8.45 -7.87 20.49
N ALA A 116 7.62 -8.91 20.40
CA ALA A 116 7.62 -9.99 21.38
C ALA A 116 8.94 -10.78 21.37
N ILE A 117 9.48 -11.10 20.20
CA ILE A 117 10.79 -11.78 20.04
C ILE A 117 11.90 -10.93 20.67
N ALA A 118 11.87 -9.61 20.50
CA ALA A 118 12.87 -8.73 21.09
C ALA A 118 12.86 -8.73 22.64
N ILE A 119 11.72 -9.07 23.27
CA ILE A 119 11.56 -9.06 24.73
C ILE A 119 11.84 -10.45 25.32
N TRP A 120 11.27 -11.51 24.73
CA TRP A 120 11.27 -12.86 25.30
C TRP A 120 12.12 -13.88 24.53
N GLY A 121 12.61 -13.51 23.34
CA GLY A 121 13.37 -14.39 22.47
C GLY A 121 12.51 -15.22 21.53
N GLU A 122 13.13 -15.68 20.45
CA GLU A 122 12.46 -16.42 19.39
C GLU A 122 11.95 -17.78 19.85
N GLU A 123 12.71 -18.49 20.69
CA GLU A 123 12.33 -19.83 21.19
C GLU A 123 11.01 -19.81 21.94
N GLN A 124 10.80 -18.83 22.82
CA GLN A 124 9.56 -18.72 23.60
C GLN A 124 8.38 -18.36 22.70
N ILE A 125 8.53 -17.30 21.89
CA ILE A 125 7.45 -16.79 21.03
C ILE A 125 7.04 -17.76 19.93
N ALA A 126 7.97 -18.59 19.44
CA ALA A 126 7.65 -19.63 18.46
C ALA A 126 6.62 -20.65 18.99
N THR A 127 6.63 -20.95 20.30
CA THR A 127 5.68 -21.89 20.92
C THR A 127 4.26 -21.34 21.06
N GLU A 128 4.12 -20.01 20.93
CA GLU A 128 2.84 -19.30 21.09
C GLU A 128 2.13 -19.07 19.75
N ARG A 129 2.67 -19.59 18.65
CA ARG A 129 1.99 -19.55 17.36
C ARG A 129 0.80 -20.51 17.35
N PRO A 130 -0.28 -20.21 16.61
CA PRO A 130 -0.47 -19.02 15.77
C PRO A 130 -0.88 -17.77 16.57
N PHE A 131 -0.54 -16.60 16.03
CA PHE A 131 -1.01 -15.31 16.51
C PHE A 131 -2.29 -14.88 15.80
N TYR A 132 -3.16 -14.16 16.51
CA TYR A 132 -4.38 -13.58 15.98
C TYR A 132 -4.47 -12.11 16.35
N GLY A 133 -4.89 -11.28 15.40
CA GLY A 133 -5.07 -9.85 15.57
C GLY A 133 -6.54 -9.43 15.49
N ARG A 134 -6.96 -8.52 16.35
CA ARG A 134 -8.28 -7.87 16.25
C ARG A 134 -8.13 -6.37 16.37
N LEU A 135 -8.77 -5.65 15.46
CA LEU A 135 -8.82 -4.20 15.47
C LEU A 135 -10.04 -3.72 16.23
N LYS A 136 -9.84 -2.84 17.20
CA LYS A 136 -10.91 -2.15 17.91
C LYS A 136 -10.46 -0.72 18.24
N ASP A 137 -11.30 0.26 17.92
CA ASP A 137 -11.07 1.67 18.26
C ASP A 137 -9.70 2.21 17.82
N GLY A 138 -9.22 1.80 16.63
CA GLY A 138 -7.91 2.20 16.10
C GLY A 138 -6.72 1.49 16.73
N VAL A 139 -6.95 0.49 17.56
CA VAL A 139 -5.91 -0.31 18.22
C VAL A 139 -5.98 -1.76 17.77
N TRP A 140 -4.88 -2.25 17.20
CA TRP A 140 -4.68 -3.68 16.97
C TRP A 140 -4.29 -4.33 18.29
N THR A 141 -5.01 -5.37 18.69
CA THR A 141 -4.61 -6.27 19.78
C THR A 141 -4.24 -7.61 19.15
N VAL A 142 -2.98 -8.00 19.30
CA VAL A 142 -2.43 -9.28 18.83
C VAL A 142 -2.19 -10.18 20.04
N ILE A 143 -2.67 -11.42 19.95
CA ILE A 143 -2.61 -12.42 21.03
C ILE A 143 -2.07 -13.72 20.43
N GLY A 144 -1.14 -14.37 21.14
CA GLY A 144 -0.68 -15.72 20.79
C GLY A 144 -1.66 -16.82 21.25
N THR A 145 -1.24 -18.05 21.07
CA THR A 145 -1.98 -19.25 21.47
C THR A 145 -1.22 -19.95 22.58
N LEU A 146 -1.87 -20.18 23.71
CA LEU A 146 -1.31 -20.99 24.79
C LEU A 146 -1.56 -22.49 24.50
N PRO A 147 -0.52 -23.34 24.48
CA PRO A 147 -0.69 -24.78 24.40
C PRO A 147 -1.43 -25.34 25.62
N ILE A 148 -2.25 -26.38 25.43
CA ILE A 148 -3.11 -26.98 26.47
C ILE A 148 -2.33 -27.46 27.71
N GLU A 149 -1.05 -27.82 27.54
CA GLU A 149 -0.19 -28.35 28.62
C GLU A 149 0.91 -27.36 29.07
N ALA A 150 0.83 -26.09 28.65
CA ALA A 150 1.80 -25.08 29.05
C ALA A 150 1.42 -24.45 30.39
N ASN A 151 2.40 -24.32 31.30
CA ASN A 151 2.27 -23.47 32.48
C ASN A 151 2.68 -22.05 32.11
N GLY A 152 1.75 -21.11 32.20
CA GLY A 152 1.94 -19.68 31.87
C GLY A 152 0.76 -19.13 31.05
N GLY A 153 0.94 -17.95 30.47
CA GLY A 153 0.02 -17.39 29.48
C GLY A 153 0.74 -17.00 28.19
N THR A 154 0.15 -16.05 27.46
CA THR A 154 0.59 -15.69 26.10
C THR A 154 0.93 -14.21 25.97
N ALA A 155 1.82 -13.90 25.04
CA ALA A 155 2.13 -12.56 24.60
C ALA A 155 0.89 -11.88 24.02
N VAL A 156 0.59 -10.71 24.60
CA VAL A 156 -0.40 -9.76 24.11
C VAL A 156 0.32 -8.46 23.80
N VAL A 157 0.20 -8.01 22.55
CA VAL A 157 0.77 -6.75 22.07
C VAL A 157 -0.33 -5.89 21.49
N GLN A 158 -0.36 -4.62 21.90
CA GLN A 158 -1.26 -3.63 21.32
C GLN A 158 -0.48 -2.60 20.49
N LEU A 159 -0.98 -2.34 19.29
CA LEU A 159 -0.38 -1.44 18.32
C LEU A 159 -1.40 -0.40 17.85
N SER A 160 -0.94 0.83 17.64
CA SER A 160 -1.71 1.85 16.94
C SER A 160 -1.89 1.47 15.46
N GLN A 161 -3.12 1.48 14.96
CA GLN A 161 -3.41 1.29 13.53
C GLN A 161 -2.80 2.42 12.69
N GLU A 162 -2.86 3.65 13.20
CA GLU A 162 -2.51 4.86 12.46
C GLU A 162 -1.01 4.90 12.16
N ASP A 163 -0.17 4.69 13.18
CA ASP A 163 1.27 4.97 13.14
C ASP A 163 2.16 3.81 13.60
N GLY A 164 1.58 2.66 13.95
CA GLY A 164 2.32 1.45 14.31
C GLY A 164 3.03 1.52 15.66
N ARG A 165 2.79 2.56 16.47
CA ARG A 165 3.36 2.65 17.82
C ARG A 165 2.92 1.47 18.68
N VAL A 166 3.87 0.93 19.44
CA VAL A 166 3.58 -0.05 20.49
C VAL A 166 2.94 0.68 21.67
N LEU A 167 1.69 0.33 21.97
CA LEU A 167 0.89 0.96 23.03
C LEU A 167 0.98 0.17 24.34
N PHE A 168 1.04 -1.15 24.26
CA PHE A 168 1.04 -2.04 25.42
C PHE A 168 1.61 -3.40 25.07
N VAL A 169 2.34 -4.01 26.00
CA VAL A 169 2.91 -5.36 25.86
C VAL A 169 2.84 -6.07 27.21
N VAL A 170 2.34 -7.30 27.22
CA VAL A 170 2.33 -8.17 28.42
C VAL A 170 2.48 -9.63 27.99
N HIS A 171 3.06 -10.45 28.85
CA HIS A 171 2.95 -11.91 28.80
C HIS A 171 1.98 -12.31 29.89
N GLN A 172 0.81 -12.84 29.53
CA GLN A 172 -0.15 -13.31 30.54
C GLN A 172 0.52 -14.42 31.35
N GLU A 173 0.29 -14.49 32.67
CA GLU A 173 0.79 -15.56 33.55
C GLU A 173 -0.25 -16.66 33.77
#